data_AF-A0A1X6Z9Q1-F1
#
_entry.id   AF-A0A1X6Z9Q1-F1
#
_cell.length_a   1.000
_cell.length_b   1.000
_cell.length_c   1.000
_cell.angle_alpha   90.00
_cell.angle_beta   90.00
_cell.angle_gamma   90.00
#
_symmetry.space_group_name_H-M   'P 1'
#
loop_
_entity.id
_entity.type
_entity.pdbx_description
1 polymer ?
#
loop_
_entity_poly.entity_id
_entity_poly.type
_entity_poly.pdbx_seq_one_letter_code
_entity_poly.pdbx_strand_id
1 'polypeptide(L)'
;MTQLVQPRLVNPPEGDPGLYLDFRFGRRALLFDLGDLAPLTPRELLRVSHAFVSHAHMDHVAGFDRLLRLRLHRPRPLTIIGPEGFLRQTENRLGAFTWNLLDESSVDFRLTVQEFDGSHISAAAEFRAREAFRRRDLPPPALDPGIVLAETDFTVESTALDHKVPSLGFALQERLRVNVWRSALDARGLPVGPWIDAAKTAIRAGAPDERCIEIPGHGPMRLGDLCGSVLQVGAGQRVAYVTDAADTAANRDRIVGLARDADQLFIEAAFLEADRDLATATAHLTARSAGELARAAGARRVSGFHHSARYSEDAGLLAAELAAAADPDAATDADNPPASVANGEPNWVRRWRRSGLSTEAALIRFDGLPSIDTGELIGSWQGVGLPTGHPLDGLLERLGWRGKRFESEDRVDPLIFEPGVRLDPARLPMKTALRWPRLAQSPLSRAGFSLLRPALRAHGPAAHLAPIRFRGCTSAAMIYDRQPITDHFRRIDATRVLGLMQTRMAPPYFFLLRAEE
;
A
#
# COMPACT_ATOMS: atom_id res chain seq x y z
N MET A 1 6.59 14.99 -2.64
CA MET A 1 6.74 15.27 -1.19
C MET A 1 6.65 13.97 -0.42
N THR A 2 7.54 13.72 0.54
CA THR A 2 7.54 12.48 1.31
C THR A 2 6.48 12.54 2.40
N GLN A 3 5.72 11.46 2.56
CA GLN A 3 4.67 11.29 3.59
C GLN A 3 5.28 10.93 4.95
N LEU A 4 4.66 11.37 6.06
CA LEU A 4 5.08 11.03 7.43
C LEU A 4 4.95 9.53 7.70
N VAL A 5 3.81 8.97 7.30
CA VAL A 5 3.45 7.57 7.49
C VAL A 5 3.22 6.85 6.16
N GLN A 6 3.52 5.55 6.15
CA GLN A 6 3.17 4.63 5.08
C GLN A 6 2.01 3.75 5.58
N PRO A 7 0.76 4.05 5.18
CA PRO A 7 -0.38 3.24 5.55
C PRO A 7 -0.46 1.96 4.71
N ARG A 8 -0.79 0.84 5.33
CA ARG A 8 -1.03 -0.44 4.67
C ARG A 8 -2.01 -1.29 5.47
N LEU A 9 -3.02 -1.86 4.81
CA LEU A 9 -3.88 -2.87 5.43
C LEU A 9 -3.05 -4.07 5.88
N VAL A 10 -3.35 -4.58 7.08
CA VAL A 10 -2.68 -5.75 7.63
C VAL A 10 -3.05 -6.99 6.82
N ASN A 11 -4.34 -7.14 6.55
CA ASN A 11 -4.94 -8.25 5.82
C ASN A 11 -5.39 -7.81 4.41
N PRO A 12 -5.67 -8.76 3.51
CA PRO A 12 -6.44 -8.49 2.30
C PRO A 12 -7.81 -7.88 2.62
N PRO A 13 -8.49 -7.24 1.66
CA PRO A 13 -9.79 -6.61 1.89
C PRO A 13 -10.87 -7.55 2.48
N GLU A 14 -10.77 -8.85 2.24
CA GLU A 14 -11.71 -9.88 2.74
C GLU A 14 -11.35 -10.42 4.13
N GLY A 15 -10.19 -10.02 4.68
CA GLY A 15 -9.73 -10.46 5.98
C GLY A 15 -10.13 -9.52 7.12
N ASP A 16 -9.76 -9.91 8.33
CA ASP A 16 -10.02 -9.15 9.54
C ASP A 16 -9.50 -7.69 9.46
N PRO A 17 -10.22 -6.72 10.02
CA PRO A 17 -9.82 -5.32 10.06
C PRO A 17 -8.46 -5.09 10.72
N GLY A 18 -7.67 -4.23 10.08
CA GLY A 18 -6.34 -3.89 10.55
C GLY A 18 -5.63 -2.93 9.62
N LEU A 19 -5.17 -1.78 10.12
CA LEU A 19 -4.35 -0.82 9.38
C LEU A 19 -3.03 -0.56 10.13
N TYR A 20 -1.92 -0.86 9.46
CA TYR A 20 -0.58 -0.57 9.96
C TYR A 20 -0.07 0.76 9.39
N LEU A 21 0.26 1.71 10.27
CA LEU A 21 0.91 2.97 9.89
C LEU A 21 2.38 2.95 10.28
N ASP A 22 3.25 2.76 9.29
CA ASP A 22 4.70 2.80 9.50
C ASP A 22 5.24 4.24 9.40
N PHE A 23 5.95 4.72 10.43
CA PHE A 23 6.58 6.03 10.40
C PHE A 23 7.88 5.97 9.61
N ARG A 24 7.98 6.73 8.51
CA ARG A 24 9.16 6.70 7.62
C ARG A 24 10.46 7.09 8.31
N PHE A 25 10.39 8.03 9.25
CA PHE A 25 11.54 8.62 9.93
C PHE A 25 11.59 8.26 11.42
N GLY A 26 10.86 7.21 11.84
CA GLY A 26 10.77 6.79 13.23
C GLY A 26 10.87 5.26 13.39
N ARG A 27 11.45 4.81 14.50
CA ARG A 27 11.46 3.38 14.88
C ARG A 27 10.13 2.96 15.54
N ARG A 28 9.01 3.49 15.03
CA ARG A 28 7.67 3.32 15.61
C ARG A 28 6.63 3.07 14.53
N ALA A 29 5.51 2.48 14.94
CA ALA A 29 4.31 2.33 14.15
C ALA A 29 3.07 2.57 15.02
N LEU A 30 1.95 2.82 14.36
CA LEU A 30 0.61 2.80 14.94
C LEU A 30 -0.19 1.70 14.26
N LEU A 31 -1.17 1.16 14.98
CA LEU A 31 -2.03 0.09 14.50
C LEU A 31 -3.49 0.49 14.75
N PHE A 32 -4.35 0.35 13.77
CA PHE A 32 -5.80 0.55 13.90
C PHE A 32 -6.47 -0.79 13.72
N ASP A 33 -7.32 -1.16 14.68
CA ASP A 33 -7.79 -2.51 14.98
C ASP A 33 -6.69 -3.55 15.21
N LEU A 34 -7.11 -4.65 15.82
CA LEU A 34 -6.28 -5.76 16.27
C LEU A 34 -6.89 -7.09 15.80
N GLY A 35 -7.39 -7.16 14.57
CA GLY A 35 -7.82 -8.41 13.93
C GLY A 35 -6.70 -9.43 13.77
N ASP A 36 -6.76 -10.33 12.78
CA ASP A 36 -5.62 -11.22 12.54
C ASP A 36 -4.34 -10.42 12.25
N LEU A 37 -3.39 -10.50 13.17
CA LEU A 37 -2.09 -9.83 13.03
C LEU A 37 -1.05 -10.73 12.37
N ALA A 38 -1.32 -12.02 12.10
CA ALA A 38 -0.36 -12.98 11.57
C ALA A 38 0.49 -12.47 10.40
N PRO A 39 -0.05 -11.69 9.43
CA PRO A 39 0.76 -11.13 8.33
C PRO A 39 1.85 -10.14 8.77
N LEU A 40 1.72 -9.49 9.93
CA LEU A 40 2.76 -8.62 10.46
C LEU A 40 3.88 -9.44 11.08
N THR A 41 5.13 -9.10 10.74
CA THR A 41 6.31 -9.72 11.33
C THR A 41 6.48 -9.32 12.80
N PRO A 42 7.19 -10.12 13.62
CA PRO A 42 7.54 -9.73 14.99
C PRO A 42 8.28 -8.38 15.05
N ARG A 43 9.09 -8.05 14.04
CA ARG A 43 9.81 -6.77 13.96
C ARG A 43 8.87 -5.59 13.78
N GLU A 44 7.82 -5.73 12.98
CA GLU A 44 6.80 -4.70 12.79
C GLU A 44 5.98 -4.51 14.07
N LEU A 45 5.51 -5.60 14.68
CA LEU A 45 4.74 -5.55 15.93
C LEU A 45 5.51 -4.96 17.11
N LEU A 46 6.82 -5.23 17.21
CA LEU A 46 7.68 -4.62 18.23
C LEU A 46 7.90 -3.11 18.05
N ARG A 47 7.53 -2.53 16.90
CA ARG A 47 7.53 -1.08 16.66
C ARG A 47 6.21 -0.41 17.02
N VAL A 48 5.11 -1.16 17.13
CA VAL A 48 3.79 -0.61 17.45
C VAL A 48 3.85 0.08 18.81
N SER A 49 3.56 1.37 18.86
CA SER A 49 3.57 2.16 20.11
C SER A 49 2.17 2.34 20.67
N HIS A 50 1.20 2.48 19.77
CA HIS A 50 -0.22 2.63 20.09
C HIS A 50 -1.04 1.72 19.17
N ALA A 51 -2.11 1.16 19.72
CA ALA A 51 -3.17 0.53 18.95
C ALA A 51 -4.50 1.25 19.22
N PHE A 52 -5.30 1.45 18.18
CA PHE A 52 -6.59 2.13 18.23
C PHE A 52 -7.65 1.12 17.79
N VAL A 53 -8.50 0.69 18.71
CA VAL A 53 -9.53 -0.32 18.47
C VAL A 53 -10.85 0.39 18.23
N SER A 54 -11.47 0.14 17.09
CA SER A 54 -12.78 0.68 16.72
C SER A 54 -13.85 0.19 17.69
N HIS A 55 -13.93 -1.12 17.88
CA HIS A 55 -14.81 -1.81 18.81
C HIS A 55 -14.32 -3.25 19.04
N ALA A 56 -14.98 -3.98 19.94
CA ALA A 56 -14.51 -5.28 20.42
C ALA A 56 -15.27 -6.48 19.85
N HIS A 57 -15.72 -6.40 18.58
CA HIS A 57 -16.05 -7.62 17.84
C HIS A 57 -14.79 -8.46 17.62
N MET A 58 -14.96 -9.78 17.52
CA MET A 58 -13.85 -10.75 17.57
C MET A 58 -12.79 -10.45 16.51
N ASP A 59 -13.20 -10.19 15.29
CA ASP A 59 -12.38 -9.86 14.13
C ASP A 59 -11.65 -8.51 14.23
N HIS A 60 -12.00 -7.66 15.20
CA HIS A 60 -11.27 -6.41 15.48
C HIS A 60 -10.26 -6.55 16.63
N VAL A 61 -10.30 -7.66 17.38
CA VAL A 61 -9.44 -7.85 18.57
C VAL A 61 -8.74 -9.22 18.64
N ALA A 62 -8.96 -10.12 17.68
CA ALA A 62 -8.43 -11.48 17.70
C ALA A 62 -6.92 -11.54 17.91
N GLY A 63 -6.16 -10.62 17.30
CA GLY A 63 -4.70 -10.56 17.35
C GLY A 63 -4.10 -9.93 18.61
N PHE A 64 -4.91 -9.45 19.58
CA PHE A 64 -4.41 -8.87 20.83
C PHE A 64 -3.39 -9.79 21.54
N ASP A 65 -3.69 -11.08 21.68
CA ASP A 65 -2.83 -12.02 22.41
C ASP A 65 -1.47 -12.21 21.73
N ARG A 66 -1.44 -12.17 20.39
CA ARG A 66 -0.18 -12.22 19.61
C ARG A 66 0.68 -11.00 19.88
N LEU A 67 0.07 -9.81 19.90
CA LEU A 67 0.77 -8.56 20.22
C LEU A 67 1.28 -8.57 21.67
N LEU A 68 0.43 -8.96 22.63
CA LEU A 68 0.79 -9.06 24.04
C LEU A 68 1.97 -10.02 24.27
N ARG A 69 1.88 -11.24 23.72
CA ARG A 69 2.92 -12.27 23.86
C ARG A 69 4.28 -11.80 23.37
N LEU A 70 4.34 -11.06 22.26
CA LEU A 70 5.61 -10.53 21.73
C LEU A 70 6.21 -9.43 22.61
N ARG A 71 5.39 -8.74 23.40
CA ARG A 71 5.79 -7.58 24.22
C ARG A 71 6.11 -7.93 25.67
N LEU A 72 5.61 -9.05 26.19
CA LEU A 72 5.69 -9.43 27.61
C LEU A 72 7.08 -9.28 28.24
N HIS A 73 8.16 -9.58 27.50
CA HIS A 73 9.54 -9.50 28.00
C HIS A 73 10.32 -8.29 27.46
N ARG A 74 9.63 -7.20 27.11
CA ARG A 74 10.22 -5.99 26.54
C ARG A 74 9.79 -4.76 27.34
N PRO A 75 10.71 -3.84 27.67
CA PRO A 75 10.40 -2.70 28.54
C PRO A 75 9.64 -1.55 27.84
N ARG A 76 9.37 -1.67 26.53
CA ARG A 76 8.69 -0.62 25.78
C ARG A 76 7.19 -0.64 26.09
N PRO A 77 6.59 0.48 26.52
CA PRO A 77 5.17 0.53 26.80
C PRO A 77 4.34 0.34 25.52
N LEU A 78 3.09 -0.03 25.69
CA LEU A 78 2.06 -0.08 24.66
C LEU A 78 0.82 0.62 25.19
N THR A 79 0.26 1.55 24.42
CA THR A 79 -1.04 2.15 24.73
C THR A 79 -2.09 1.59 23.78
N ILE A 80 -3.25 1.20 24.30
CA ILE A 80 -4.39 0.79 23.49
C ILE A 80 -5.57 1.67 23.84
N ILE A 81 -6.21 2.24 22.82
CA ILE A 81 -7.40 3.06 22.98
C ILE A 81 -8.57 2.33 22.33
N GLY A 82 -9.70 2.22 23.02
CA GLY A 82 -10.92 1.63 22.49
C GLY A 82 -12.17 2.41 22.95
N PRO A 83 -13.39 1.96 22.58
CA PRO A 83 -14.62 2.59 23.03
C PRO A 83 -14.89 2.35 24.52
N GLU A 84 -15.93 2.98 25.04
CA GLU A 84 -16.43 2.74 26.40
C GLU A 84 -16.66 1.24 26.67
N GLY A 85 -16.18 0.76 27.82
CA GLY A 85 -16.23 -0.66 28.22
C GLY A 85 -15.04 -1.51 27.77
N PHE A 86 -14.17 -1.01 26.89
CA PHE A 86 -13.00 -1.72 26.38
C PHE A 86 -11.95 -2.03 27.45
N LEU A 87 -11.82 -1.19 28.48
CA LEU A 87 -10.90 -1.40 29.60
C LEU A 87 -11.28 -2.66 30.38
N ARG A 88 -12.57 -2.81 30.71
CA ARG A 88 -13.08 -4.02 31.39
C ARG A 88 -12.88 -5.27 30.53
N GLN A 89 -13.10 -5.19 29.22
CA GLN A 89 -12.87 -6.30 28.30
C GLN A 89 -11.39 -6.70 28.26
N THR A 90 -10.49 -5.72 28.25
CA THR A 90 -9.04 -5.95 28.28
C THR A 90 -8.61 -6.58 29.61
N GLU A 91 -9.13 -6.08 30.74
CA GLU A 91 -8.88 -6.66 32.07
C GLU A 91 -9.32 -8.12 32.14
N ASN A 92 -10.54 -8.43 31.67
CA ASN A 92 -11.04 -9.81 31.62
C ASN A 92 -10.17 -10.70 30.73
N ARG A 93 -9.70 -10.20 29.59
CA ARG A 93 -8.83 -10.95 28.67
C ARG A 93 -7.45 -11.21 29.28
N LEU A 94 -6.87 -10.24 29.98
CA LEU A 94 -5.63 -10.42 30.74
C LEU A 94 -5.82 -11.42 31.90
N GLY A 95 -6.99 -11.41 32.54
CA GLY A 95 -7.37 -12.34 33.60
C GLY A 95 -7.62 -13.78 33.12
N ALA A 96 -7.73 -14.01 31.82
CA ALA A 96 -7.85 -15.37 31.24
C ALA A 96 -6.53 -16.15 31.27
N PHE A 97 -5.39 -15.50 31.58
CA PHE A 97 -4.08 -16.11 31.63
C PHE A 97 -3.60 -16.31 33.07
N THR A 98 -2.77 -17.34 33.29
CA THR A 98 -2.07 -17.54 34.57
C THR A 98 -0.68 -16.89 34.52
N TRP A 99 -0.44 -15.94 35.43
CA TRP A 99 0.78 -15.11 35.46
C TRP A 99 1.76 -15.48 36.58
N ASN A 100 1.82 -16.76 36.99
CA ASN A 100 2.59 -17.24 38.14
C ASN A 100 4.13 -17.11 38.00
N LEU A 101 4.62 -16.72 36.82
CA LEU A 101 6.05 -16.50 36.54
C LEU A 101 6.43 -15.02 36.45
N LEU A 102 5.48 -14.10 36.69
CA LEU A 102 5.74 -12.68 36.73
C LEU A 102 5.80 -12.19 38.17
N ASP A 103 6.81 -11.37 38.45
CA ASP A 103 7.08 -10.80 39.77
C ASP A 103 7.80 -9.43 39.63
N GLU A 104 8.15 -8.83 40.77
CA GLU A 104 8.83 -7.53 40.83
C GLU A 104 10.19 -7.50 40.09
N SER A 105 10.82 -8.65 39.90
CA SER A 105 12.11 -8.80 39.21
C SER A 105 11.98 -8.88 37.68
N SER A 106 10.78 -9.14 37.17
CA SER A 106 10.49 -9.31 35.74
C SER A 106 10.78 -8.05 34.92
N VAL A 107 10.77 -8.13 33.59
CA VAL A 107 10.86 -6.91 32.75
C VAL A 107 9.58 -6.09 32.92
N ASP A 108 9.71 -4.78 33.13
CA ASP A 108 8.57 -3.87 33.33
C ASP A 108 7.89 -3.51 31.99
N PHE A 109 7.27 -4.50 31.34
CA PHE A 109 6.35 -4.23 30.26
C PHE A 109 5.08 -3.57 30.83
N ARG A 110 4.70 -2.44 30.25
CA ARG A 110 3.56 -1.61 30.68
C ARG A 110 2.54 -1.51 29.56
N LEU A 111 1.32 -1.95 29.83
CA LEU A 111 0.18 -1.80 28.95
C LEU A 111 -0.75 -0.73 29.52
N THR A 112 -0.93 0.37 28.81
CA THR A 112 -1.93 1.40 29.15
C THR A 112 -3.16 1.17 28.28
N VAL A 113 -4.33 1.15 28.90
CA VAL A 113 -5.62 1.03 28.20
C VAL A 113 -6.43 2.29 28.48
N GLN A 114 -7.02 2.87 27.44
CA GLN A 114 -7.83 4.07 27.52
C GLN A 114 -9.17 3.86 26.84
N GLU A 115 -10.21 4.49 27.37
CA GLU A 115 -11.56 4.47 26.79
C GLU A 115 -11.92 5.86 26.26
N PHE A 116 -12.44 5.90 25.04
CA PHE A 116 -12.96 7.11 24.42
C PHE A 116 -14.49 7.05 24.38
N ASP A 117 -15.15 8.07 24.94
CA ASP A 117 -16.61 8.14 25.07
C ASP A 117 -17.32 8.74 23.84
N GLY A 118 -16.58 9.02 22.77
CA GLY A 118 -17.05 9.74 21.59
C GLY A 118 -16.67 11.21 21.57
N SER A 119 -16.22 11.77 22.69
CA SER A 119 -15.71 13.14 22.79
C SER A 119 -14.35 13.24 23.49
N HIS A 120 -14.11 12.52 24.58
CA HIS A 120 -12.86 12.59 25.35
C HIS A 120 -12.40 11.19 25.78
N ILE A 121 -11.14 11.10 26.20
CA ILE A 121 -10.69 9.93 26.96
C ILE A 121 -11.34 10.01 28.34
N SER A 122 -12.28 9.13 28.64
CA SER A 122 -13.09 9.13 29.86
C SER A 122 -12.51 8.27 30.98
N ALA A 123 -11.74 7.24 30.62
CA ALA A 123 -11.08 6.35 31.56
C ALA A 123 -9.69 5.94 31.06
N ALA A 124 -8.78 5.67 32.00
CA ALA A 124 -7.45 5.13 31.71
C ALA A 124 -7.00 4.19 32.84
N ALA A 125 -6.32 3.11 32.49
CA ALA A 125 -5.65 2.23 33.45
C ALA A 125 -4.33 1.69 32.89
N GLU A 126 -3.43 1.32 33.79
CA GLU A 126 -2.18 0.63 33.50
C GLU A 126 -2.21 -0.80 34.03
N PHE A 127 -1.64 -1.71 33.25
CA PHE A 127 -1.43 -3.10 33.59
C PHE A 127 0.06 -3.41 33.40
N ARG A 128 0.76 -3.69 34.50
CA ARG A 128 2.21 -3.93 34.49
C ARG A 128 2.52 -5.41 34.59
N ALA A 129 3.46 -5.89 33.78
CA ALA A 129 3.89 -7.29 33.84
C ALA A 129 4.43 -7.66 35.23
N ARG A 130 5.21 -6.78 35.88
CA ARG A 130 5.74 -6.99 37.24
C ARG A 130 4.69 -7.15 38.34
N GLU A 131 3.48 -6.65 38.08
CA GLU A 131 2.35 -6.70 39.01
C GLU A 131 1.34 -7.77 38.57
N ALA A 132 1.76 -8.69 37.70
CA ALA A 132 0.92 -9.74 37.09
C ALA A 132 -0.31 -9.16 36.37
N PHE A 133 -0.12 -8.01 35.71
CA PHE A 133 -1.19 -7.26 35.03
C PHE A 133 -2.39 -6.97 35.92
N ARG A 134 -2.18 -6.70 37.22
CA ARG A 134 -3.22 -6.11 38.05
C ARG A 134 -3.51 -4.69 37.58
N ARG A 135 -4.79 -4.34 37.56
CA ARG A 135 -5.27 -3.02 37.15
C ARG A 135 -4.80 -1.95 38.13
N ARG A 136 -4.28 -0.86 37.57
CA ARG A 136 -4.04 0.40 38.27
C ARG A 136 -4.71 1.53 37.52
N ASP A 137 -5.72 2.16 38.11
CA ASP A 137 -6.37 3.32 37.50
C ASP A 137 -5.40 4.50 37.36
N LEU A 138 -5.51 5.18 36.23
CA LEU A 138 -4.78 6.39 35.91
C LEU A 138 -5.77 7.54 35.66
N PRO A 139 -5.39 8.79 35.96
CA PRO A 139 -6.16 9.92 35.48
C PRO A 139 -6.17 9.91 33.94
N PRO A 140 -7.33 10.11 33.29
CA PRO A 140 -7.38 10.29 31.85
C PRO A 140 -6.50 11.47 31.39
N PRO A 141 -5.86 11.37 30.21
CA PRO A 141 -5.08 12.48 29.67
C PRO A 141 -5.99 13.66 29.33
N ALA A 142 -5.53 14.88 29.63
CA ALA A 142 -6.20 16.11 29.22
C ALA A 142 -5.91 16.38 27.73
N LEU A 143 -6.84 15.98 26.86
CA LEU A 143 -6.79 16.20 25.42
C LEU A 143 -8.01 17.03 24.99
N ASP A 144 -7.88 17.74 23.87
CA ASP A 144 -9.00 18.46 23.27
C ASP A 144 -10.11 17.47 22.81
N PRO A 145 -11.38 17.92 22.74
CA PRO A 145 -12.48 17.09 22.26
C PRO A 145 -12.17 16.49 20.89
N GLY A 146 -12.45 15.20 20.73
CA GLY A 146 -12.20 14.45 19.49
C GLY A 146 -10.76 13.97 19.32
N ILE A 147 -9.83 14.27 20.23
CA ILE A 147 -8.43 13.85 20.14
C ILE A 147 -8.15 12.67 21.07
N VAL A 148 -7.59 11.59 20.52
CA VAL A 148 -7.17 10.39 21.26
C VAL A 148 -5.64 10.28 21.40
N LEU A 149 -4.90 11.01 20.58
CA LEU A 149 -3.44 11.15 20.71
C LEU A 149 -2.99 12.51 20.16
N ALA A 150 -2.24 13.26 20.96
CA ALA A 150 -1.61 14.51 20.52
C ALA A 150 -0.10 14.41 20.69
N GLU A 151 0.64 14.52 19.59
CA GLU A 151 2.09 14.61 19.58
C GLU A 151 2.56 15.88 18.85
N THR A 152 3.86 16.19 18.97
CA THR A 152 4.47 17.38 18.37
C THR A 152 4.28 17.45 16.85
N ASP A 153 4.31 16.31 16.16
CA ASP A 153 4.31 16.26 14.69
C ASP A 153 2.91 15.92 14.10
N PHE A 154 2.01 15.33 14.88
CA PHE A 154 0.70 14.87 14.40
C PHE A 154 -0.30 14.69 15.56
N THR A 155 -1.58 14.63 15.22
CA THR A 155 -2.67 14.21 16.10
C THR A 155 -3.37 12.98 15.55
N VAL A 156 -4.03 12.22 16.42
CA VAL A 156 -5.04 11.22 16.03
C VAL A 156 -6.38 11.68 16.60
N GLU A 157 -7.29 11.94 15.68
CA GLU A 157 -8.68 12.28 15.94
C GLU A 157 -9.53 11.01 15.96
N SER A 158 -10.63 11.03 16.69
CA SER A 158 -11.61 9.95 16.76
C SER A 158 -13.04 10.49 16.82
N THR A 159 -13.98 9.72 16.27
CA THR A 159 -15.42 9.95 16.43
C THR A 159 -16.14 8.62 16.65
N ALA A 160 -17.19 8.63 17.46
CA ALA A 160 -18.03 7.45 17.66
C ALA A 160 -19.10 7.34 16.57
N LEU A 161 -19.10 6.21 15.87
CA LEU A 161 -20.08 5.80 14.88
C LEU A 161 -21.01 4.76 15.49
N ASP A 162 -22.25 4.71 15.01
CA ASP A 162 -23.20 3.68 15.38
C ASP A 162 -22.99 2.41 14.55
N HIS A 163 -22.75 1.28 15.20
CA HIS A 163 -22.74 -0.07 14.61
C HIS A 163 -23.59 -1.02 15.49
N LYS A 164 -24.71 -0.52 16.07
CA LYS A 164 -25.46 -1.12 17.20
C LYS A 164 -24.69 -1.18 18.52
N VAL A 165 -23.38 -0.95 18.46
CA VAL A 165 -22.47 -0.61 19.54
C VAL A 165 -21.63 0.59 19.10
N PRO A 166 -21.01 1.34 20.01
CA PRO A 166 -20.05 2.37 19.63
C PRO A 166 -18.88 1.75 18.84
N SER A 167 -18.68 2.23 17.61
CA SER A 167 -17.54 1.90 16.74
C SER A 167 -16.75 3.16 16.44
N LEU A 168 -15.48 3.20 16.83
CA LEU A 168 -14.65 4.39 16.65
C LEU A 168 -14.05 4.46 15.25
N GLY A 169 -14.29 5.58 14.55
CA GLY A 169 -13.53 5.96 13.37
C GLY A 169 -12.35 6.85 13.76
N PHE A 170 -11.21 6.72 13.08
CA PHE A 170 -10.00 7.47 13.40
C PHE A 170 -9.43 8.25 12.21
N ALA A 171 -8.74 9.36 12.49
CA ALA A 171 -7.93 10.06 11.49
C ALA A 171 -6.60 10.52 12.08
N LEU A 172 -5.49 10.14 11.43
CA LEU A 172 -4.19 10.74 11.69
C LEU A 172 -4.06 12.02 10.88
N GLN A 173 -3.71 13.12 11.55
CA GLN A 173 -3.42 14.42 10.95
C GLN A 173 -1.97 14.83 11.28
N GLU A 174 -1.07 14.77 10.30
CA GLU A 174 0.24 15.43 10.40
C GLU A 174 -0.01 16.95 10.48
N ARG A 175 0.62 17.62 11.45
CA ARG A 175 0.42 19.08 11.64
C ARG A 175 0.94 19.87 10.45
N LEU A 176 2.15 19.53 10.01
CA LEU A 176 2.82 20.24 8.94
C LEU A 176 3.86 19.35 8.25
N ARG A 177 3.82 19.31 6.92
CA ARG A 177 4.80 18.57 6.13
C ARG A 177 5.98 19.46 5.82
N VAL A 178 7.19 19.03 6.20
CA VAL A 178 8.44 19.75 5.91
C VAL A 178 9.42 18.81 5.20
N ASN A 179 9.60 19.03 3.89
CA ASN A 179 10.54 18.27 3.05
C ASN A 179 11.85 19.02 2.86
N VAL A 180 12.95 18.28 2.78
CA VAL A 180 14.28 18.82 2.48
C VAL A 180 14.57 18.61 1.00
N TRP A 181 14.90 19.70 0.29
CA TRP A 181 15.30 19.65 -1.11
C TRP A 181 16.81 19.50 -1.21
N ARG A 182 17.27 18.26 -1.40
CA ARG A 182 18.70 17.95 -1.44
C ARG A 182 19.45 18.70 -2.55
N SER A 183 18.87 18.80 -3.74
CA SER A 183 19.42 19.60 -4.84
C SER A 183 19.59 21.08 -4.48
N ALA A 184 18.66 21.64 -3.69
CA ALA A 184 18.74 23.03 -3.26
C ALA A 184 19.76 23.24 -2.13
N LEU A 185 19.92 22.27 -1.23
CA LEU A 185 21.02 22.25 -0.26
C LEU A 185 22.37 22.25 -0.99
N ASP A 186 22.53 21.33 -1.95
CA ASP A 186 23.77 21.19 -2.72
C ASP A 186 24.08 22.47 -3.52
N ALA A 187 23.07 23.07 -4.17
CA ALA A 187 23.22 24.32 -4.93
C ALA A 187 23.62 25.52 -4.05
N ARG A 188 23.20 25.54 -2.78
CA ARG A 188 23.56 26.58 -1.81
C ARG A 188 24.79 26.22 -0.96
N GLY A 189 25.42 25.07 -1.22
CA GLY A 189 26.56 24.57 -0.46
C GLY A 189 26.24 24.28 1.02
N LEU A 190 24.97 24.12 1.39
CA LEU A 190 24.56 23.87 2.78
C LEU A 190 24.78 22.39 3.13
N PRO A 191 25.49 22.06 4.23
CA PRO A 191 25.76 20.68 4.59
C PRO A 191 24.50 19.98 5.11
N VAL A 192 24.37 18.68 4.86
CA VAL A 192 23.34 17.86 5.52
C VAL A 192 23.78 17.62 6.97
N GLY A 193 22.92 17.97 7.95
CA GLY A 193 23.25 17.78 9.36
C GLY A 193 22.11 18.07 10.33
N PRO A 194 22.37 18.00 11.65
CA PRO A 194 21.36 18.13 12.71
C PRO A 194 20.57 19.44 12.69
N TRP A 195 21.14 20.51 12.15
CA TRP A 195 20.48 21.81 12.00
C TRP A 195 19.18 21.71 11.18
N ILE A 196 19.08 20.74 10.26
CA ILE A 196 17.87 20.48 9.47
C ILE A 196 16.71 20.07 10.38
N ASP A 197 16.97 19.22 11.37
CA ASP A 197 15.93 18.77 12.30
C ASP A 197 15.57 19.88 13.30
N ALA A 198 16.54 20.72 13.69
CA ALA A 198 16.27 21.93 14.46
C ALA A 198 15.38 22.92 13.68
N ALA A 199 15.65 23.14 12.39
CA ALA A 199 14.83 23.98 11.52
C ALA A 199 13.42 23.40 11.36
N LYS A 200 13.27 22.10 11.06
CA LYS A 200 11.96 21.44 10.98
C LYS A 200 11.18 21.58 12.28
N THR A 201 11.83 21.40 13.43
CA THR A 201 11.21 21.54 14.74
C THR A 201 10.71 22.98 14.97
N ALA A 202 11.53 23.98 14.63
CA ALA A 202 11.13 25.38 14.72
C ALA A 202 9.94 25.72 13.82
N ILE A 203 9.94 25.23 12.56
CA ILE A 203 8.82 25.43 11.63
C ILE A 203 7.53 24.81 12.20
N ARG A 204 7.60 23.58 12.72
CA ARG A 204 6.42 22.89 13.28
C ARG A 204 5.91 23.54 14.56
N ALA A 205 6.78 24.17 15.33
CA ALA A 205 6.41 24.96 16.50
C ALA A 205 5.80 26.33 16.13
N GLY A 206 5.74 26.69 14.84
CA GLY A 206 5.26 28.00 14.39
C GLY A 206 6.21 29.14 14.75
N ALA A 207 7.52 28.87 14.81
CA ALA A 207 8.51 29.90 15.08
C ALA A 207 8.49 30.98 13.98
N PRO A 208 8.73 32.26 14.33
CA PRO A 208 8.73 33.36 13.37
C PRO A 208 9.90 33.24 12.38
N ASP A 209 9.74 33.81 11.19
CA ASP A 209 10.74 33.75 10.11
C ASP A 209 12.09 34.36 10.51
N GLU A 210 12.09 35.30 11.45
CA GLU A 210 13.27 35.91 12.10
C GLU A 210 14.12 34.91 12.87
N ARG A 211 13.56 33.76 13.27
CA ARG A 211 14.30 32.76 14.06
C ARG A 211 15.53 32.29 13.31
N CYS A 212 16.72 32.46 13.90
CA CYS A 212 17.94 31.94 13.32
C CYS A 212 18.17 30.46 13.65
N ILE A 213 18.65 29.70 12.66
CA ILE A 213 19.15 28.34 12.78
C ILE A 213 20.65 28.37 12.49
N GLU A 214 21.44 27.85 13.43
CA GLU A 214 22.89 27.72 13.27
C GLU A 214 23.23 26.63 12.27
N ILE A 215 23.93 26.98 11.18
CA ILE A 215 24.36 26.04 10.15
C ILE A 215 25.89 25.88 10.20
N PRO A 216 26.41 24.65 10.39
CA PRO A 216 27.85 24.41 10.41
C PRO A 216 28.54 24.95 9.16
N GLY A 217 29.55 25.80 9.34
CA GLY A 217 30.32 26.40 8.25
C GLY A 217 29.67 27.61 7.56
N HIS A 218 28.43 27.98 7.89
CA HIS A 218 27.70 29.10 7.28
C HIS A 218 27.16 30.11 8.29
N GLY A 219 27.15 29.77 9.58
CA GLY A 219 26.65 30.64 10.65
C GLY A 219 25.12 30.64 10.73
N PRO A 220 24.53 31.61 11.45
CA PRO A 220 23.09 31.70 11.64
C PRO A 220 22.38 32.12 10.35
N MET A 221 21.35 31.37 9.95
CA MET A 221 20.45 31.73 8.85
C MET A 221 19.00 31.83 9.34
N ARG A 222 18.25 32.79 8.80
CA ARG A 222 16.83 32.98 9.17
C ARG A 222 15.99 31.81 8.68
N LEU A 223 15.00 31.41 9.48
CA LEU A 223 14.10 30.31 9.16
C LEU A 223 13.31 30.56 7.89
N GLY A 224 12.87 31.81 7.68
CA GLY A 224 12.19 32.23 6.44
C GLY A 224 13.05 32.06 5.19
N ASP A 225 14.35 32.32 5.27
CA ASP A 225 15.28 32.17 4.11
C ASP A 225 15.54 30.71 3.75
N LEU A 226 15.37 29.81 4.73
CA LEU A 226 15.48 28.36 4.55
C LEU A 226 14.17 27.77 4.01
N CYS A 227 13.03 28.31 4.43
CA CYS A 227 11.71 27.96 3.93
C CYS A 227 11.52 28.43 2.49
N GLY A 228 10.90 27.59 1.65
CA GLY A 228 10.71 27.89 0.22
C GLY A 228 11.98 27.78 -0.64
N SER A 229 13.17 27.71 -0.03
CA SER A 229 14.44 27.52 -0.74
C SER A 229 14.97 26.09 -0.62
N VAL A 230 15.24 25.64 0.61
CA VAL A 230 15.81 24.31 0.89
C VAL A 230 14.88 23.44 1.71
N LEU A 231 13.91 24.06 2.41
CA LEU A 231 12.83 23.40 3.12
C LEU A 231 11.49 23.75 2.45
N GLN A 232 10.80 22.75 1.92
CA GLN A 232 9.47 22.92 1.35
C GLN A 232 8.41 22.53 2.37
N VAL A 233 7.60 23.52 2.76
CA VAL A 233 6.49 23.37 3.69
C VAL A 233 5.20 23.12 2.90
N GLY A 234 4.36 22.21 3.37
CA GLY A 234 3.06 21.93 2.77
C GLY A 234 2.08 21.40 3.80
N ALA A 235 0.82 21.23 3.36
CA ALA A 235 -0.21 20.60 4.18
C ALA A 235 0.25 19.21 4.66
N GLY A 236 0.00 18.95 5.94
CA GLY A 236 0.32 17.66 6.53
C GLY A 236 -0.52 16.54 5.93
N GLN A 237 0.04 15.33 5.92
CA GLN A 237 -0.66 14.10 5.58
C GLN A 237 -1.88 13.87 6.47
N ARG A 238 -3.03 13.56 5.85
CA ARG A 238 -4.20 13.03 6.55
C ARG A 238 -4.51 11.61 6.11
N VAL A 239 -4.64 10.68 7.06
CA VAL A 239 -5.04 9.28 6.80
C VAL A 239 -6.23 8.97 7.69
N ALA A 240 -7.37 8.61 7.10
CA ALA A 240 -8.57 8.24 7.81
C ALA A 240 -8.82 6.73 7.73
N TYR A 241 -9.36 6.17 8.81
CA TYR A 241 -9.72 4.77 8.97
C TYR A 241 -11.11 4.68 9.58
N VAL A 242 -12.05 4.12 8.80
CA VAL A 242 -13.44 3.89 9.17
C VAL A 242 -13.74 2.43 8.90
N THR A 243 -14.21 1.70 9.90
CA THR A 243 -14.71 0.33 9.73
C THR A 243 -16.22 0.34 9.98
N ASP A 244 -16.79 -0.82 10.27
CA ASP A 244 -18.10 -1.12 10.83
C ASP A 244 -18.88 0.11 11.32
N ALA A 245 -19.83 0.55 10.49
CA ALA A 245 -20.68 1.69 10.68
C ALA A 245 -22.01 1.50 9.94
N ALA A 246 -23.12 1.76 10.65
CA ALA A 246 -24.43 1.84 10.04
C ALA A 246 -24.50 3.01 9.06
N ASP A 247 -25.19 2.83 7.93
CA ASP A 247 -25.40 3.85 6.91
C ASP A 247 -26.49 4.88 7.29
N THR A 248 -26.30 5.56 8.42
CA THR A 248 -27.21 6.60 8.93
C THR A 248 -26.73 7.99 8.55
N ALA A 249 -27.62 8.97 8.42
CA ALA A 249 -27.25 10.36 8.13
C ALA A 249 -26.23 10.91 9.14
N ALA A 250 -26.40 10.62 10.43
CA ALA A 250 -25.48 11.05 11.48
C ALA A 250 -24.09 10.42 11.33
N ASN A 251 -23.99 9.12 11.01
CA ASN A 251 -22.70 8.49 10.73
C ASN A 251 -22.07 9.06 9.45
N ARG A 252 -22.86 9.27 8.38
CA ARG A 252 -22.37 9.88 7.15
C ARG A 252 -21.71 11.24 7.41
N ASP A 253 -22.37 12.11 8.18
CA ASP A 253 -21.83 13.44 8.53
C ASP A 253 -20.52 13.33 9.34
N ARG A 254 -20.47 12.43 10.32
CA ARG A 254 -19.26 12.18 11.13
C ARG A 254 -18.12 11.62 10.28
N ILE A 255 -18.39 10.66 9.41
CA ILE A 255 -17.40 10.05 8.52
C ILE A 255 -16.84 11.11 7.55
N VAL A 256 -17.70 11.92 6.93
CA VAL A 256 -17.29 12.99 6.02
C VAL A 256 -16.47 14.06 6.76
N GLY A 257 -16.87 14.43 7.98
CA GLY A 257 -16.10 15.35 8.82
C GLY A 257 -14.71 14.80 9.18
N LEU A 258 -14.64 13.55 9.62
CA LEU A 258 -13.40 12.87 10.00
C LEU A 258 -12.47 12.66 8.79
N ALA A 259 -13.01 12.30 7.62
CA ALA A 259 -12.23 11.98 6.43
C ALA A 259 -11.95 13.18 5.50
N ARG A 260 -12.36 14.39 5.88
CA ARG A 260 -12.28 15.58 5.04
C ARG A 260 -10.86 15.81 4.48
N ASP A 261 -10.77 15.93 3.16
CA ASP A 261 -9.55 16.14 2.38
C ASP A 261 -8.44 15.10 2.65
N ALA A 262 -8.80 13.88 3.08
CA ALA A 262 -7.84 12.84 3.37
C ALA A 262 -6.95 12.50 2.17
N ASP A 263 -5.63 12.37 2.38
CA ASP A 263 -4.70 11.83 1.37
C ASP A 263 -4.98 10.35 1.09
N GLN A 264 -5.56 9.65 2.07
CA GLN A 264 -6.03 8.28 1.97
C GLN A 264 -7.12 7.99 3.01
N LEU A 265 -8.26 7.49 2.54
CA LEU A 265 -9.35 6.95 3.35
C LEU A 265 -9.37 5.42 3.21
N PHE A 266 -9.26 4.72 4.32
CA PHE A 266 -9.62 3.32 4.43
C PHE A 266 -11.02 3.25 5.01
N ILE A 267 -11.94 2.63 4.29
CA ILE A 267 -13.34 2.56 4.68
C ILE A 267 -13.87 1.14 4.46
N GLU A 268 -14.70 0.62 5.37
CA GLU A 268 -15.37 -0.66 5.13
C GLU A 268 -16.25 -0.61 3.87
N ALA A 269 -16.40 -1.75 3.22
CA ALA A 269 -17.24 -1.94 2.06
C ALA A 269 -17.81 -3.37 2.10
N ALA A 270 -18.53 -3.70 3.17
CA ALA A 270 -18.92 -5.08 3.46
C ALA A 270 -19.83 -5.70 2.38
N PHE A 271 -20.74 -4.90 1.80
CA PHE A 271 -21.77 -5.38 0.89
C PHE A 271 -21.88 -4.58 -0.41
N LEU A 272 -22.35 -5.22 -1.48
CA LEU A 272 -22.77 -4.49 -2.68
C LEU A 272 -24.06 -3.73 -2.40
N GLU A 273 -24.34 -2.69 -3.20
CA GLU A 273 -25.61 -1.95 -3.11
C GLU A 273 -26.83 -2.88 -3.28
N ALA A 274 -26.71 -3.89 -4.14
CA ALA A 274 -27.76 -4.89 -4.36
C ALA A 274 -28.16 -5.62 -3.07
N ASP A 275 -27.25 -5.69 -2.08
CA ASP A 275 -27.45 -6.31 -0.77
C ASP A 275 -27.62 -5.26 0.36
N ARG A 276 -28.10 -4.04 0.04
CA ARG A 276 -28.31 -2.94 1.03
C ARG A 276 -29.16 -3.37 2.23
N ASP A 277 -30.14 -4.22 2.04
CA ASP A 277 -30.99 -4.71 3.14
C ASP A 277 -30.17 -5.52 4.15
N LEU A 278 -29.20 -6.32 3.69
CA LEU A 278 -28.28 -7.06 4.55
C LEU A 278 -27.35 -6.11 5.28
N ALA A 279 -26.74 -5.16 4.56
CA ALA A 279 -25.88 -4.13 5.16
C ALA A 279 -26.61 -3.39 6.28
N THR A 280 -27.85 -2.97 6.04
CA THR A 280 -28.70 -2.30 7.04
C THR A 280 -29.00 -3.20 8.23
N ALA A 281 -29.38 -4.45 7.98
CA ALA A 281 -29.71 -5.42 9.04
C ALA A 281 -28.52 -5.73 9.94
N THR A 282 -27.29 -5.68 9.41
CA THR A 282 -26.05 -5.92 10.15
C THR A 282 -25.31 -4.63 10.54
N ALA A 283 -25.89 -3.44 10.29
CA ALA A 283 -25.30 -2.14 10.59
C ALA A 283 -23.95 -1.86 9.90
N HIS A 284 -23.82 -2.20 8.62
CA HIS A 284 -22.64 -1.97 7.78
C HIS A 284 -22.92 -1.02 6.62
N LEU A 285 -21.85 -0.55 5.99
CA LEU A 285 -21.89 0.20 4.74
C LEU A 285 -21.97 -0.73 3.52
N THR A 286 -22.58 -0.23 2.45
CA THR A 286 -22.38 -0.79 1.10
C THR A 286 -21.14 -0.17 0.44
N ALA A 287 -20.56 -0.86 -0.55
CA ALA A 287 -19.46 -0.35 -1.36
C ALA A 287 -19.83 0.98 -2.04
N ARG A 288 -21.07 1.11 -2.52
CA ARG A 288 -21.61 2.37 -3.05
C ARG A 288 -21.60 3.47 -1.99
N SER A 289 -22.15 3.23 -0.80
CA SER A 289 -22.16 4.21 0.29
C SER A 289 -20.74 4.63 0.70
N ALA A 290 -19.80 3.69 0.77
CA ALA A 290 -18.40 3.97 1.06
C ALA A 290 -17.75 4.88 0.00
N GLY A 291 -18.03 4.66 -1.29
CA GLY A 291 -17.58 5.53 -2.38
C GLY A 291 -18.22 6.92 -2.32
N GLU A 292 -19.52 7.03 -2.06
CA GLU A 292 -20.21 8.31 -1.87
C GLU A 292 -19.60 9.14 -0.72
N LEU A 293 -19.28 8.48 0.39
CA LEU A 293 -18.63 9.09 1.55
C LEU A 293 -17.22 9.58 1.21
N ALA A 294 -16.44 8.77 0.50
CA ALA A 294 -15.10 9.16 0.05
C ALA A 294 -15.15 10.42 -0.84
N ARG A 295 -16.11 10.47 -1.77
CA ARG A 295 -16.34 11.62 -2.65
C ARG A 295 -16.76 12.85 -1.87
N ALA A 296 -17.75 12.71 -0.98
CA ALA A 296 -18.24 13.81 -0.14
C ALA A 296 -17.16 14.36 0.79
N ALA A 297 -16.25 13.51 1.26
CA ALA A 297 -15.09 13.91 2.05
C ALA A 297 -13.98 14.57 1.23
N GLY A 298 -14.00 14.51 -0.10
CA GLY A 298 -12.87 14.98 -0.93
C GLY A 298 -11.61 14.12 -0.76
N ALA A 299 -11.77 12.84 -0.39
CA ALA A 299 -10.64 11.95 -0.18
C ALA A 299 -9.90 11.70 -1.51
N ARG A 300 -8.58 11.92 -1.51
CA ARG A 300 -7.74 11.79 -2.72
C ARG A 300 -7.60 10.36 -3.20
N ARG A 301 -7.65 9.41 -2.26
CA ARG A 301 -7.58 7.97 -2.49
C ARG A 301 -8.47 7.27 -1.48
N VAL A 302 -9.19 6.27 -1.94
CA VAL A 302 -10.03 5.41 -1.11
C VAL A 302 -9.58 3.96 -1.24
N SER A 303 -9.69 3.19 -0.17
CA SER A 303 -9.41 1.75 -0.15
C SER A 303 -10.50 1.06 0.65
N GLY A 304 -11.32 0.26 -0.04
CA GLY A 304 -12.32 -0.61 0.57
C GLY A 304 -11.67 -1.79 1.28
N PHE A 305 -12.24 -2.19 2.41
CA PHE A 305 -11.87 -3.41 3.13
C PHE A 305 -13.08 -3.96 3.91
N HIS A 306 -12.86 -5.01 4.70
CA HIS A 306 -13.90 -5.72 5.46
C HIS A 306 -15.00 -6.31 4.55
N HIS A 307 -14.59 -6.83 3.40
CA HIS A 307 -15.50 -7.40 2.42
C HIS A 307 -16.16 -8.66 2.99
N SER A 308 -17.48 -8.79 2.81
CA SER A 308 -18.17 -10.01 3.18
C SER A 308 -17.63 -11.21 2.41
N ALA A 309 -17.38 -12.32 3.10
CA ALA A 309 -16.97 -13.59 2.50
C ALA A 309 -17.96 -14.10 1.42
N ARG A 310 -19.18 -13.56 1.37
CA ARG A 310 -20.16 -13.80 0.30
C ARG A 310 -19.61 -13.53 -1.10
N TYR A 311 -18.71 -12.55 -1.24
CA TYR A 311 -18.17 -12.13 -2.53
C TYR A 311 -16.79 -12.72 -2.82
N SER A 312 -16.36 -13.76 -2.07
CA SER A 312 -15.01 -14.34 -2.20
C SER A 312 -14.69 -14.86 -3.61
N GLU A 313 -15.70 -15.23 -4.40
CA GLU A 313 -15.52 -15.70 -5.79
C GLU A 313 -15.33 -14.56 -6.79
N ASP A 314 -15.75 -13.33 -6.44
CA ASP A 314 -15.65 -12.16 -7.30
C ASP A 314 -15.17 -10.93 -6.51
N ALA A 315 -13.92 -11.03 -6.06
CA ALA A 315 -13.26 -10.04 -5.20
C ALA A 315 -13.17 -8.62 -5.82
N GLY A 316 -13.46 -8.48 -7.11
CA GLY A 316 -13.42 -7.21 -7.82
C GLY A 316 -14.69 -6.36 -7.70
N LEU A 317 -15.85 -6.95 -7.40
CA LEU A 317 -17.14 -6.25 -7.50
C LEU A 317 -17.26 -5.09 -6.52
N LEU A 318 -16.94 -5.32 -5.25
CA LEU A 318 -17.00 -4.30 -4.21
C LEU A 318 -16.03 -3.15 -4.51
N ALA A 319 -14.81 -3.48 -4.94
CA ALA A 319 -13.81 -2.50 -5.31
C ALA A 319 -14.25 -1.66 -6.51
N ALA A 320 -14.90 -2.28 -7.51
CA ALA A 320 -15.41 -1.59 -8.70
C ALA A 320 -16.58 -0.65 -8.36
N GLU A 321 -17.56 -1.12 -7.58
CA GLU A 321 -18.70 -0.29 -7.17
C GLU A 321 -18.27 0.89 -6.31
N LEU A 322 -17.36 0.65 -5.35
CA LEU A 322 -16.78 1.72 -4.52
C LEU A 322 -16.05 2.75 -5.39
N ALA A 323 -15.22 2.31 -6.34
CA ALA A 323 -14.49 3.22 -7.22
C ALA A 323 -15.44 4.05 -8.09
N ALA A 324 -16.49 3.44 -8.64
CA ALA A 324 -17.48 4.14 -9.44
C ALA A 324 -18.26 5.20 -8.64
N ALA A 325 -18.60 4.92 -7.38
CA ALA A 325 -19.30 5.87 -6.52
C ALA A 325 -18.37 6.99 -5.99
N ALA A 326 -17.07 6.71 -5.83
CA ALA A 326 -16.07 7.70 -5.41
C ALA A 326 -15.73 8.71 -6.51
N ASP A 327 -15.78 8.28 -7.77
CA ASP A 327 -15.50 9.12 -8.95
C ASP A 327 -16.51 8.80 -10.08
N PRO A 328 -17.75 9.31 -10.00
CA PRO A 328 -18.78 9.07 -11.00
C PRO A 328 -18.44 9.73 -12.35
N ASP A 329 -17.59 10.75 -12.35
CA ASP A 329 -17.12 11.38 -13.58
C ASP A 329 -16.12 10.47 -14.32
N ALA A 330 -15.29 9.71 -13.60
CA ALA A 330 -14.51 8.62 -14.20
C ALA A 330 -15.38 7.47 -14.77
N ALA A 331 -16.63 7.32 -14.32
CA ALA A 331 -17.59 6.36 -14.86
C ALA A 331 -18.39 6.93 -16.04
N THR A 332 -18.70 8.23 -16.08
CA THR A 332 -19.36 8.87 -17.24
C THR A 332 -18.40 9.08 -18.42
N ASP A 333 -17.10 9.17 -18.18
CA ASP A 333 -16.05 9.00 -19.20
C ASP A 333 -16.03 7.59 -19.83
N ALA A 334 -16.74 6.61 -19.24
CA ALA A 334 -16.97 5.29 -19.84
C ALA A 334 -18.22 5.23 -20.74
N ASP A 335 -19.21 6.11 -20.52
CA ASP A 335 -20.51 6.11 -21.22
C ASP A 335 -20.67 7.22 -22.28
N ASN A 336 -19.81 8.24 -22.32
CA ASN A 336 -19.78 9.21 -23.41
C ASN A 336 -18.35 9.52 -23.87
N PRO A 337 -17.78 8.72 -24.78
CA PRO A 337 -16.39 8.87 -25.16
C PRO A 337 -16.20 10.15 -25.98
N PRO A 338 -15.30 11.09 -25.60
CA PRO A 338 -14.78 12.02 -26.57
C PRO A 338 -14.19 11.21 -27.73
N ALA A 339 -14.45 11.65 -28.96
CA ALA A 339 -14.10 10.97 -30.19
C ALA A 339 -12.58 10.76 -30.35
N SER A 340 -12.05 9.75 -29.65
CA SER A 340 -10.80 9.01 -29.87
C SER A 340 -10.53 8.04 -28.70
N VAL A 341 -11.48 7.17 -28.33
CA VAL A 341 -11.17 6.01 -27.49
C VAL A 341 -10.68 4.88 -28.39
N ALA A 342 -9.36 4.82 -28.55
CA ALA A 342 -8.70 3.61 -29.03
C ALA A 342 -8.12 2.86 -27.82
N ASN A 343 -8.68 1.67 -27.54
CA ASN A 343 -8.01 0.49 -26.96
C ASN A 343 -8.14 0.12 -25.46
N GLY A 344 -9.21 0.47 -24.72
CA GLY A 344 -9.66 -0.28 -23.52
C GLY A 344 -8.61 -0.70 -22.46
N GLU A 345 -7.49 0.02 -22.33
CA GLU A 345 -6.34 -0.36 -21.49
C GLU A 345 -6.53 0.18 -20.05
N PRO A 346 -6.32 -0.61 -18.98
CA PRO A 346 -6.51 -0.11 -17.61
C PRO A 346 -5.63 1.09 -17.28
N ASN A 347 -6.16 2.06 -16.50
CA ASN A 347 -5.47 3.31 -16.16
C ASN A 347 -4.10 3.10 -15.50
N TRP A 348 -3.94 2.06 -14.68
CA TRP A 348 -2.67 1.75 -14.03
C TRP A 348 -1.61 1.26 -15.04
N VAL A 349 -2.01 0.54 -16.09
CA VAL A 349 -1.12 0.10 -17.19
C VAL A 349 -0.67 1.32 -17.99
N ARG A 350 -1.63 2.19 -18.36
CA ARG A 350 -1.34 3.46 -19.05
C ARG A 350 -0.35 4.34 -18.26
N ARG A 351 -0.54 4.42 -16.94
CA ARG A 351 0.34 5.17 -16.04
C ARG A 351 1.74 4.54 -15.95
N TRP A 352 1.83 3.23 -15.81
CA TRP A 352 3.11 2.51 -15.77
C TRP A 352 3.89 2.73 -17.07
N ARG A 353 3.23 2.56 -18.23
CA ARG A 353 3.88 2.79 -19.53
C ARG A 353 4.44 4.20 -19.69
N ARG A 354 3.76 5.20 -19.15
CA ARG A 354 4.14 6.62 -19.27
C ARG A 354 5.19 7.05 -18.25
N SER A 355 5.11 6.57 -17.02
CA SER A 355 5.89 7.11 -15.89
C SER A 355 6.87 6.12 -15.26
N GLY A 356 6.79 4.84 -15.63
CA GLY A 356 7.55 3.76 -14.98
C GLY A 356 7.04 3.43 -13.57
N LEU A 357 7.51 2.30 -13.05
CA LEU A 357 7.38 1.91 -11.65
C LEU A 357 8.74 1.51 -11.09
N SER A 358 8.94 1.51 -9.77
CA SER A 358 10.09 0.80 -9.21
C SER A 358 9.91 -0.70 -9.39
N THR A 359 11.00 -1.47 -9.46
CA THR A 359 10.95 -2.93 -9.53
C THR A 359 10.13 -3.53 -8.37
N GLU A 360 10.24 -2.96 -7.17
CA GLU A 360 9.47 -3.40 -6.00
C GLU A 360 7.97 -3.16 -6.17
N ALA A 361 7.55 -1.98 -6.63
CA ALA A 361 6.14 -1.68 -6.88
C ALA A 361 5.56 -2.55 -8.01
N ALA A 362 6.37 -2.84 -9.04
CA ALA A 362 6.00 -3.75 -10.12
C ALA A 362 5.80 -5.19 -9.63
N LEU A 363 6.64 -5.67 -8.70
CA LEU A 363 6.50 -6.99 -8.07
C LEU A 363 5.24 -7.07 -7.21
N ILE A 364 4.97 -6.06 -6.38
CA ILE A 364 3.73 -5.99 -5.59
C ILE A 364 2.50 -6.02 -6.52
N ARG A 365 2.57 -5.29 -7.63
CA ARG A 365 1.48 -5.29 -8.62
C ARG A 365 1.30 -6.66 -9.26
N PHE A 366 2.39 -7.32 -9.64
CA PHE A 366 2.36 -8.66 -10.21
C PHE A 366 1.80 -9.70 -9.23
N ASP A 367 2.16 -9.60 -7.95
CA ASP A 367 1.70 -10.53 -6.91
C ASP A 367 0.20 -10.40 -6.62
N GLY A 368 -0.37 -9.20 -6.82
CA GLY A 368 -1.79 -8.94 -6.61
C GLY A 368 -2.70 -9.26 -7.81
N LEU A 369 -2.16 -9.81 -8.90
CA LEU A 369 -2.97 -10.21 -10.07
C LEU A 369 -3.33 -11.70 -10.03
N PRO A 370 -4.50 -12.09 -10.58
CA PRO A 370 -4.92 -13.48 -10.62
C PRO A 370 -3.99 -14.35 -11.50
N SER A 371 -3.99 -15.66 -11.23
CA SER A 371 -3.34 -16.64 -12.09
C SER A 371 -3.99 -16.72 -13.47
N ILE A 372 -3.24 -17.27 -14.41
CA ILE A 372 -3.72 -17.60 -15.75
C ILE A 372 -3.28 -19.04 -16.07
N ASP A 373 -4.16 -19.80 -16.70
CA ASP A 373 -3.86 -21.16 -17.12
C ASP A 373 -3.11 -21.18 -18.47
N THR A 374 -2.36 -22.25 -18.71
CA THR A 374 -1.54 -22.41 -19.93
C THR A 374 -2.40 -22.38 -21.20
N GLY A 375 -3.60 -22.98 -21.15
CA GLY A 375 -4.56 -22.99 -22.25
C GLY A 375 -5.06 -21.59 -22.66
N GLU A 376 -5.06 -20.63 -21.74
CA GLU A 376 -5.56 -19.28 -21.98
C GLU A 376 -4.51 -18.37 -22.65
N LEU A 377 -3.25 -18.79 -22.68
CA LEU A 377 -2.20 -18.10 -23.41
C LEU A 377 -2.12 -18.52 -24.88
N ILE A 378 -2.82 -19.58 -25.30
CA ILE A 378 -2.77 -20.07 -26.68
C ILE A 378 -3.30 -18.99 -27.64
N GLY A 379 -2.47 -18.62 -28.61
CA GLY A 379 -2.74 -17.53 -29.54
C GLY A 379 -1.52 -16.66 -29.85
N SER A 380 -1.75 -15.60 -30.62
CA SER A 380 -0.74 -14.57 -30.91
C SER A 380 -0.95 -13.37 -30.00
N TRP A 381 0.15 -12.82 -29.49
CA TRP A 381 0.11 -11.75 -28.52
C TRP A 381 1.07 -10.64 -28.91
N GLN A 382 0.57 -9.42 -28.97
CA GLN A 382 1.36 -8.22 -29.15
C GLN A 382 2.02 -7.81 -27.83
N GLY A 383 3.32 -7.56 -27.85
CA GLY A 383 4.13 -7.27 -26.67
C GLY A 383 4.64 -5.83 -26.60
N VAL A 384 4.64 -5.27 -25.39
CA VAL A 384 5.33 -4.00 -25.07
C VAL A 384 5.98 -4.09 -23.69
N GLY A 385 7.18 -3.57 -23.54
CA GLY A 385 7.89 -3.48 -22.27
C GLY A 385 7.23 -2.48 -21.32
N LEU A 386 7.33 -2.76 -20.02
CA LEU A 386 6.84 -1.91 -18.95
C LEU A 386 8.04 -1.40 -18.13
N PRO A 387 8.32 -0.08 -18.17
CA PRO A 387 9.58 0.43 -17.65
C PRO A 387 9.67 0.30 -16.13
N THR A 388 10.80 -0.24 -15.65
CA THR A 388 11.14 -0.29 -14.22
C THR A 388 12.51 0.27 -13.88
N GLY A 389 13.18 0.87 -14.87
CA GLY A 389 14.60 1.23 -14.78
C GLY A 389 15.53 0.07 -15.11
N HIS A 390 15.01 -0.99 -15.75
CA HIS A 390 15.77 -2.16 -16.13
C HIS A 390 16.70 -1.84 -17.33
N PRO A 391 17.91 -2.42 -17.43
CA PRO A 391 18.86 -2.10 -18.50
C PRO A 391 18.36 -2.35 -19.93
N LEU A 392 17.34 -3.19 -20.09
CA LEU A 392 16.71 -3.53 -21.39
C LEU A 392 15.47 -2.71 -21.70
N ASP A 393 15.06 -1.76 -20.85
CA ASP A 393 13.85 -0.96 -21.08
C ASP A 393 13.87 -0.27 -22.46
N GLY A 394 12.83 -0.52 -23.24
CA GLY A 394 12.63 -0.02 -24.60
C GLY A 394 13.53 -0.65 -25.68
N LEU A 395 14.39 -1.63 -25.33
CA LEU A 395 15.33 -2.22 -26.29
C LEU A 395 14.61 -3.08 -27.33
N LEU A 396 13.72 -3.97 -26.90
CA LEU A 396 13.06 -4.93 -27.79
C LEU A 396 12.17 -4.20 -28.81
N GLU A 397 11.46 -3.16 -28.38
CA GLU A 397 10.59 -2.31 -29.20
C GLU A 397 11.40 -1.55 -30.25
N ARG A 398 12.56 -1.00 -29.87
CA ARG A 398 13.48 -0.36 -30.82
C ARG A 398 14.01 -1.34 -31.87
N LEU A 399 14.16 -2.61 -31.51
CA LEU A 399 14.58 -3.68 -32.43
C LEU A 399 13.41 -4.22 -33.28
N GLY A 400 12.18 -3.75 -33.05
CA GLY A 400 10.99 -4.14 -33.81
C GLY A 400 10.29 -5.39 -33.26
N TRP A 401 10.43 -5.66 -31.96
CA TRP A 401 9.71 -6.74 -31.30
C TRP A 401 8.20 -6.49 -31.38
N ARG A 402 7.49 -7.46 -31.92
CA ARG A 402 6.04 -7.46 -32.10
C ARG A 402 5.36 -8.15 -30.92
N GLY A 403 5.92 -9.26 -30.43
CA GLY A 403 5.35 -10.02 -29.33
C GLY A 403 5.72 -11.50 -29.31
N LYS A 404 4.77 -12.34 -28.92
CA LYS A 404 4.94 -13.79 -28.69
C LYS A 404 3.80 -14.58 -29.36
N ARG A 405 4.03 -15.85 -29.65
CA ARG A 405 2.99 -16.78 -30.12
C ARG A 405 3.08 -18.10 -29.38
N PHE A 406 1.96 -18.57 -28.89
CA PHE A 406 1.80 -19.84 -28.19
C PHE A 406 0.90 -20.71 -29.05
N GLU A 407 1.48 -21.68 -29.78
CA GLU A 407 0.70 -22.58 -30.65
C GLU A 407 0.07 -23.72 -29.82
N SER A 408 0.82 -24.23 -28.84
CA SER A 408 0.39 -25.23 -27.87
C SER A 408 1.29 -25.14 -26.64
N GLU A 409 1.02 -25.93 -25.60
CA GLU A 409 1.88 -25.96 -24.40
C GLU A 409 3.34 -26.29 -24.74
N ASP A 410 3.58 -27.25 -25.63
CA ASP A 410 4.95 -27.64 -26.02
C ASP A 410 5.58 -26.80 -27.15
N ARG A 411 4.85 -25.83 -27.73
CA ARG A 411 5.29 -25.11 -28.93
C ARG A 411 5.07 -23.61 -28.81
N VAL A 412 6.11 -22.92 -28.34
CA VAL A 412 6.09 -21.47 -28.13
C VAL A 412 7.20 -20.77 -28.89
N ASP A 413 6.83 -19.68 -29.56
CA ASP A 413 7.71 -18.75 -30.24
C ASP A 413 7.81 -17.45 -29.40
N PRO A 414 8.85 -17.32 -28.57
CA PRO A 414 8.92 -16.29 -27.52
C PRO A 414 9.28 -14.89 -28.04
N LEU A 415 9.75 -14.78 -29.29
CA LEU A 415 10.29 -13.56 -29.88
C LEU A 415 9.91 -13.46 -31.36
N ILE A 416 8.85 -12.71 -31.63
CA ILE A 416 8.38 -12.36 -32.98
C ILE A 416 8.70 -10.90 -33.24
N PHE A 417 9.35 -10.62 -34.37
CA PHE A 417 9.75 -9.27 -34.77
C PHE A 417 9.13 -8.91 -36.12
N GLU A 418 8.79 -7.64 -36.35
CA GLU A 418 8.17 -7.16 -37.60
C GLU A 418 9.09 -7.33 -38.84
N PRO A 419 8.68 -7.96 -39.96
CA PRO A 419 7.32 -8.38 -40.31
C PRO A 419 7.05 -9.88 -40.07
N GLY A 420 6.95 -10.33 -38.82
CA GLY A 420 6.61 -11.71 -38.45
C GLY A 420 7.78 -12.71 -38.39
N VAL A 421 9.03 -12.24 -38.30
CA VAL A 421 10.20 -13.11 -38.21
C VAL A 421 10.40 -13.62 -36.78
N ARG A 422 10.50 -14.94 -36.63
CA ARG A 422 10.83 -15.62 -35.36
C ARG A 422 12.33 -15.65 -35.13
N LEU A 423 12.77 -15.20 -33.96
CA LEU A 423 14.18 -15.24 -33.59
C LEU A 423 14.43 -16.25 -32.47
N ASP A 424 15.57 -16.93 -32.56
CA ASP A 424 16.05 -17.85 -31.54
C ASP A 424 16.67 -17.02 -30.39
N PRO A 425 16.05 -17.01 -29.19
CA PRO A 425 16.58 -16.29 -28.04
C PRO A 425 18.01 -16.70 -27.71
N ALA A 426 18.37 -17.98 -27.92
CA ALA A 426 19.70 -18.54 -27.65
C ALA A 426 20.84 -17.81 -28.38
N ARG A 427 20.53 -17.22 -29.55
CA ARG A 427 21.50 -16.52 -30.40
C ARG A 427 21.63 -15.03 -30.07
N LEU A 428 20.82 -14.51 -29.15
CA LEU A 428 20.91 -13.12 -28.71
C LEU A 428 21.99 -12.94 -27.63
N PRO A 429 22.89 -11.94 -27.77
CA PRO A 429 23.98 -11.72 -26.82
C PRO A 429 23.52 -10.98 -25.56
N MET A 430 22.62 -11.60 -24.78
CA MET A 430 21.95 -11.00 -23.61
C MET A 430 22.93 -10.48 -22.55
N LYS A 431 24.02 -11.21 -22.29
CA LYS A 431 25.08 -10.78 -21.34
C LYS A 431 25.71 -9.46 -21.76
N THR A 432 25.97 -9.30 -23.05
CA THR A 432 26.56 -8.09 -23.63
C THR A 432 25.59 -6.92 -23.55
N ALA A 433 24.32 -7.15 -23.90
CA ALA A 433 23.27 -6.13 -23.82
C ALA A 433 23.03 -5.62 -22.39
N LEU A 434 23.04 -6.52 -21.40
CA LEU A 434 22.91 -6.16 -19.99
C LEU A 434 24.14 -5.43 -19.44
N ARG A 435 25.34 -5.78 -19.90
CA ARG A 435 26.60 -5.17 -19.44
C ARG A 435 26.83 -3.78 -20.03
N TRP A 436 26.40 -3.55 -21.27
CA TRP A 436 26.60 -2.28 -21.99
C TRP A 436 25.28 -1.75 -22.59
N PRO A 437 24.29 -1.38 -21.75
CA PRO A 437 22.95 -1.02 -22.21
C PRO A 437 22.95 0.21 -23.12
N ARG A 438 23.79 1.22 -22.85
CA ARG A 438 23.89 2.42 -23.71
C ARG A 438 24.36 2.09 -25.14
N LEU A 439 25.29 1.13 -25.28
CA LEU A 439 25.78 0.69 -26.58
C LEU A 439 24.72 -0.16 -27.30
N ALA A 440 24.06 -1.07 -26.56
CA ALA A 440 22.99 -1.92 -27.07
C ALA A 440 21.77 -1.13 -27.55
N GLN A 441 21.51 0.05 -26.98
CA GLN A 441 20.41 0.94 -27.36
C GLN A 441 20.80 1.98 -28.43
N SER A 442 22.02 1.95 -28.96
CA SER A 442 22.49 2.93 -29.95
C SER A 442 21.82 2.78 -31.33
N PRO A 443 21.73 3.84 -32.15
CA PRO A 443 21.20 3.73 -33.51
C PRO A 443 21.97 2.72 -34.39
N LEU A 444 23.28 2.57 -34.15
CA LEU A 444 24.14 1.63 -34.86
C LEU A 444 23.81 0.17 -34.53
N SER A 445 23.41 -0.13 -33.29
CA SER A 445 23.01 -1.49 -32.92
C SER A 445 21.72 -1.92 -33.61
N ARG A 446 20.78 -0.99 -33.82
CA ARG A 446 19.54 -1.24 -34.58
C ARG A 446 19.84 -1.57 -36.06
N ALA A 447 20.71 -0.79 -36.69
CA ALA A 447 21.15 -1.06 -38.06
C ALA A 447 21.88 -2.41 -38.17
N GLY A 448 22.82 -2.69 -37.26
CA GLY A 448 23.53 -3.98 -37.21
C GLY A 448 22.63 -5.18 -36.93
N PHE A 449 21.63 -5.02 -36.06
CA PHE A 449 20.63 -6.07 -35.78
C PHE A 449 19.82 -6.41 -37.02
N SER A 450 19.44 -5.42 -37.85
CA SER A 450 18.69 -5.65 -39.08
C SER A 450 19.47 -6.50 -40.10
N LEU A 451 20.79 -6.32 -40.17
CA LEU A 451 21.70 -7.09 -41.02
C LEU A 451 21.93 -8.52 -40.51
N LEU A 452 22.04 -8.69 -39.19
CA LEU A 452 22.28 -9.99 -38.55
C LEU A 452 21.01 -10.86 -38.41
N ARG A 453 19.84 -10.26 -38.64
CA ARG A 453 18.54 -10.89 -38.43
C ARG A 453 18.33 -12.25 -39.13
N PRO A 454 18.80 -12.50 -40.36
CA PRO A 454 18.66 -13.82 -41.00
C PRO A 454 19.39 -14.92 -40.23
N ALA A 455 20.56 -14.62 -39.65
CA ALA A 455 21.36 -15.58 -38.90
C ALA A 455 20.76 -15.91 -37.52
N LEU A 456 19.91 -15.02 -36.99
CA LEU A 456 19.24 -15.15 -35.69
C LEU A 456 17.88 -15.89 -35.77
N ARG A 457 17.45 -16.33 -36.96
CA ARG A 457 16.15 -16.98 -37.15
C ARG A 457 16.01 -18.29 -36.38
N ALA A 458 14.85 -18.47 -35.75
CA ALA A 458 14.46 -19.73 -35.15
C ALA A 458 14.12 -20.77 -36.22
N HIS A 459 14.56 -22.02 -36.00
CA HIS A 459 14.30 -23.16 -36.90
C HIS A 459 13.19 -24.08 -36.36
N GLY A 460 12.60 -23.73 -35.20
CA GLY A 460 11.55 -24.47 -34.50
C GLY A 460 11.11 -23.68 -33.25
N PRO A 461 10.17 -24.22 -32.44
CA PRO A 461 9.79 -23.62 -31.16
C PRO A 461 11.02 -23.52 -30.25
N ALA A 462 11.04 -22.50 -29.39
CA ALA A 462 12.19 -22.21 -28.53
C ALA A 462 11.84 -22.19 -27.03
N ALA A 463 10.58 -22.49 -26.71
CA ALA A 463 10.06 -22.53 -25.36
C ALA A 463 8.81 -23.43 -25.28
N HIS A 464 8.46 -23.80 -24.06
CA HIS A 464 7.22 -24.47 -23.70
C HIS A 464 6.54 -23.78 -22.50
N LEU A 465 5.25 -24.04 -22.31
CA LEU A 465 4.44 -23.58 -21.19
C LEU A 465 4.37 -24.66 -20.10
N ALA A 466 4.37 -24.24 -18.85
CA ALA A 466 4.07 -25.10 -17.72
C ALA A 466 3.45 -24.30 -16.56
N PRO A 467 2.61 -24.92 -15.72
CA PRO A 467 2.19 -24.31 -14.46
C PRO A 467 3.37 -24.29 -13.48
N ILE A 468 3.83 -23.10 -13.08
CA ILE A 468 4.93 -22.93 -12.14
C ILE A 468 4.45 -22.17 -10.90
N ARG A 469 4.80 -22.69 -9.71
CA ARG A 469 4.64 -21.95 -8.46
C ARG A 469 5.73 -20.90 -8.35
N PHE A 470 5.35 -19.64 -8.48
CA PHE A 470 6.26 -18.50 -8.37
C PHE A 470 5.64 -17.41 -7.51
N ARG A 471 6.45 -16.90 -6.55
CA ARG A 471 6.03 -15.85 -5.60
C ARG A 471 4.70 -16.15 -4.89
N GLY A 472 4.54 -17.40 -4.45
CA GLY A 472 3.39 -17.82 -3.65
C GLY A 472 2.18 -18.33 -4.42
N CYS A 473 2.10 -18.11 -5.74
CA CYS A 473 0.94 -18.53 -6.54
C CYS A 473 1.36 -19.31 -7.80
N THR A 474 0.67 -20.40 -8.10
CA THR A 474 0.85 -21.20 -9.31
C THR A 474 0.16 -20.53 -10.49
N SER A 475 0.88 -20.34 -11.60
CA SER A 475 0.36 -19.70 -12.81
C SER A 475 1.08 -20.25 -14.04
N ALA A 476 0.56 -20.01 -15.23
CA ALA A 476 1.27 -20.29 -16.45
C ALA A 476 2.61 -19.52 -16.51
N ALA A 477 3.64 -20.23 -16.91
CA ALA A 477 4.95 -19.69 -17.19
C ALA A 477 5.50 -20.28 -18.48
N MET A 478 6.28 -19.51 -19.20
CA MET A 478 6.98 -19.93 -20.42
C MET A 478 8.46 -20.13 -20.10
N ILE A 479 8.94 -21.35 -20.32
CA ILE A 479 10.32 -21.78 -20.05
C ILE A 479 11.07 -21.86 -21.37
N TYR A 480 12.17 -21.12 -21.48
CA TYR A 480 13.00 -21.15 -22.68
C TYR A 480 13.85 -22.43 -22.70
N ASP A 481 13.78 -23.21 -23.78
CA ASP A 481 14.39 -24.54 -23.84
C ASP A 481 15.92 -24.49 -23.78
N ARG A 482 16.51 -23.39 -24.28
CA ARG A 482 17.96 -23.23 -24.48
C ARG A 482 18.56 -22.05 -23.72
N GLN A 483 17.78 -21.40 -22.84
CA GLN A 483 18.27 -20.31 -22.00
C GLN A 483 17.68 -20.40 -20.59
N PRO A 484 18.43 -20.00 -19.54
CA PRO A 484 17.93 -19.97 -18.16
C PRO A 484 17.06 -18.72 -17.94
N ILE A 485 15.96 -18.65 -18.68
CA ILE A 485 14.96 -17.58 -18.64
C ILE A 485 13.59 -18.23 -18.45
N THR A 486 12.78 -17.62 -17.60
CA THR A 486 11.40 -18.01 -17.38
C THR A 486 10.54 -16.76 -17.38
N ASP A 487 9.54 -16.71 -18.24
CA ASP A 487 8.54 -15.64 -18.25
C ASP A 487 7.32 -16.13 -17.46
N HIS A 488 6.99 -15.47 -16.35
CA HIS A 488 5.82 -15.76 -15.52
C HIS A 488 4.66 -14.85 -15.91
N PHE A 489 3.43 -15.37 -15.97
CA PHE A 489 2.27 -14.61 -16.41
C PHE A 489 1.20 -14.46 -15.33
N ARG A 490 0.53 -13.31 -15.35
CA ARG A 490 -0.65 -13.01 -14.55
C ARG A 490 -1.71 -12.35 -15.41
N ARG A 491 -2.99 -12.67 -15.17
CA ARG A 491 -4.09 -12.10 -15.93
C ARG A 491 -4.34 -10.65 -15.50
N ILE A 492 -4.50 -9.76 -16.48
CA ILE A 492 -4.99 -8.39 -16.25
C ILE A 492 -6.49 -8.33 -16.57
N ASP A 493 -6.86 -8.81 -17.74
CA ASP A 493 -8.24 -8.91 -18.23
C ASP A 493 -8.33 -10.02 -19.29
N ALA A 494 -9.48 -10.17 -19.95
CA ALA A 494 -9.72 -11.20 -20.97
C ALA A 494 -8.76 -11.14 -22.18
N THR A 495 -8.15 -9.99 -22.45
CA THR A 495 -7.31 -9.75 -23.63
C THR A 495 -5.88 -9.34 -23.28
N ARG A 496 -5.53 -9.21 -21.99
CA ARG A 496 -4.24 -8.69 -21.54
C ARG A 496 -3.65 -9.51 -20.41
N VAL A 497 -2.35 -9.74 -20.50
CA VAL A 497 -1.58 -10.42 -19.45
C VAL A 497 -0.32 -9.65 -19.10
N LEU A 498 0.01 -9.64 -17.82
CA LEU A 498 1.27 -9.10 -17.33
C LEU A 498 2.32 -10.20 -17.32
N GLY A 499 3.42 -9.98 -18.02
CA GLY A 499 4.58 -10.86 -18.05
C GLY A 499 5.72 -10.33 -17.19
N LEU A 500 6.38 -11.23 -16.48
CA LEU A 500 7.61 -11.00 -15.72
C LEU A 500 8.68 -11.98 -16.18
N MET A 501 9.71 -11.48 -16.85
CA MET A 501 10.89 -12.25 -17.24
C MET A 501 11.87 -12.35 -16.07
N GLN A 502 12.12 -13.57 -15.63
CA GLN A 502 13.09 -13.90 -14.59
C GLN A 502 14.37 -14.47 -15.21
N THR A 503 15.52 -13.97 -14.75
CA THR A 503 16.84 -14.52 -15.05
C THR A 503 17.76 -14.35 -13.85
N ARG A 504 18.90 -15.06 -13.82
CA ARG A 504 19.93 -14.92 -12.78
C ARG A 504 20.87 -13.73 -12.99
N MET A 505 20.79 -13.06 -14.14
CA MET A 505 21.76 -12.05 -14.57
C MET A 505 21.35 -10.60 -14.27
N ALA A 506 20.07 -10.35 -13.98
CA ALA A 506 19.52 -9.01 -13.82
C ALA A 506 18.24 -9.05 -12.97
N PRO A 507 17.78 -7.89 -12.44
CA PRO A 507 16.44 -7.74 -11.88
C PRO A 507 15.35 -8.14 -12.88
N PRO A 508 14.13 -8.45 -12.43
CA PRO A 508 13.05 -8.87 -13.31
C PRO A 508 12.69 -7.78 -14.33
N TYR A 509 12.45 -8.19 -15.57
CA TYR A 509 11.97 -7.33 -16.65
C TYR A 509 10.48 -7.55 -16.84
N PHE A 510 9.71 -6.47 -16.98
CA PHE A 510 8.26 -6.52 -17.08
C PHE A 510 7.81 -6.16 -18.49
N PHE A 511 6.76 -6.83 -18.95
CA PHE A 511 6.15 -6.57 -20.23
C PHE A 511 4.65 -6.85 -20.17
N LEU A 512 3.90 -6.16 -21.02
CA LEU A 512 2.49 -6.37 -21.25
C LEU A 512 2.34 -7.16 -22.55
N LEU A 513 1.47 -8.17 -22.53
CA LEU A 513 0.99 -8.82 -23.74
C LEU A 513 -0.50 -8.52 -23.92
N ARG A 514 -0.89 -8.25 -25.16
CA ARG A 514 -2.29 -8.11 -25.58
C ARG A 514 -2.60 -9.13 -26.68
N ALA A 515 -3.69 -9.88 -26.54
CA ALA A 515 -4.11 -10.84 -27.54
C ALA A 515 -4.33 -10.13 -28.89
N GLU A 516 -3.85 -10.74 -29.98
CA GLU A 516 -4.22 -10.35 -31.33
C GLU A 516 -5.52 -11.08 -31.70
N GLU A 517 -6.45 -10.36 -32.32
CA GLU A 517 -7.72 -10.93 -32.84
C GLU A 517 -7.49 -11.97 -33.94
#